data_AF-A0A6A3P4H3-F1
#
_entry.id   AF-A0A6A3P4H3-F1
#
_cell.length_a   1.000
_cell.length_b   1.000
_cell.length_c   1.000
_cell.angle_alpha   90.00
_cell.angle_beta   90.00
_cell.angle_gamma   90.00
#
_symmetry.space_group_name_H-M   'P 1'
#
loop_
_entity.id
_entity.type
_entity.pdbx_description
1 polymer ?
#
loop_
_entity_poly.entity_id
_entity_poly.type
_entity_poly.pdbx_seq_one_letter_code
_entity_poly.pdbx_strand_id
1 'polypeptide(L)'
;YEDAADVIVHALLFDTVQPERPIIPDLRFCLWEHSNADSELLVRFDVSGVLALCRHFGLPEIMMTDQRDKAHCSEALCILLYRLSYSKRLYDMIKVFGRSTGQISRLFRHMGTVVHL
;
A
#
# COMPACT_ATOMS: atom_id res chain seq x y z
N TYR A 1 47.99 3.37 -10.59
CA TYR A 1 47.58 2.00 -10.93
C TYR A 1 46.77 1.45 -9.76
N GLU A 2 45.67 2.13 -9.45
CA GLU A 2 44.58 1.72 -8.58
C GLU A 2 43.37 2.15 -9.39
N ASP A 3 42.58 1.22 -9.94
CA ASP A 3 41.23 1.59 -10.42
C ASP A 3 40.44 0.39 -10.92
N ALA A 4 41.06 -0.54 -11.65
CA ALA A 4 40.29 -1.66 -12.22
C ALA A 4 39.84 -2.67 -11.15
N ALA A 5 40.73 -2.98 -10.20
CA ALA A 5 40.43 -3.91 -9.12
C ALA A 5 39.39 -3.33 -8.15
N ASP A 6 39.47 -2.05 -7.81
CA ASP A 6 38.52 -1.39 -6.91
C ASP A 6 37.15 -1.24 -7.56
N VAL A 7 37.07 -0.89 -8.85
CA VAL A 7 35.81 -0.86 -9.58
C VAL A 7 35.17 -2.25 -9.66
N ILE A 8 35.97 -3.30 -9.86
CA ILE A 8 35.48 -4.69 -9.88
C ILE A 8 35.04 -5.14 -8.49
N VAL A 9 35.79 -4.83 -7.43
CA VAL A 9 35.42 -5.14 -6.04
C VAL A 9 34.14 -4.39 -5.67
N HIS A 10 34.03 -3.11 -6.02
CA HIS A 10 32.82 -2.32 -5.80
C HIS A 10 31.63 -2.93 -6.55
N ALA A 11 31.80 -3.28 -7.83
CA ALA A 11 30.76 -3.96 -8.62
C ALA A 11 30.35 -5.31 -8.01
N LEU A 12 31.30 -6.15 -7.60
CA LEU A 12 31.06 -7.47 -6.98
C LEU A 12 30.44 -7.37 -5.57
N LEU A 13 30.76 -6.32 -4.81
CA LEU A 13 30.13 -6.03 -3.51
C LEU A 13 28.66 -5.63 -3.67
N PHE A 14 28.28 -4.98 -4.77
CA PHE A 14 26.88 -4.72 -5.10
C PHE A 14 26.15 -5.94 -5.68
N ASP A 15 26.86 -6.94 -6.21
CA ASP A 15 26.27 -8.01 -7.01
C ASP A 15 25.94 -9.31 -6.26
N THR A 16 26.27 -9.46 -4.97
CA THR A 16 26.35 -10.83 -4.40
C THR A 16 25.35 -11.23 -3.32
N VAL A 17 24.45 -10.36 -2.84
CA VAL A 17 23.26 -10.82 -2.11
C VAL A 17 22.09 -9.91 -2.42
N GLN A 18 21.26 -10.28 -3.39
CA GLN A 18 19.93 -9.68 -3.49
C GLN A 18 19.21 -10.00 -2.17
N PRO A 19 18.78 -9.00 -1.38
CA PRO A 19 18.09 -9.28 -0.13
C PRO A 19 16.84 -10.12 -0.43
N GLU A 20 16.61 -11.14 0.40
CA GLU A 20 15.43 -11.98 0.28
C GLU A 20 14.18 -11.09 0.27
N ARG A 21 13.35 -11.26 -0.76
CA ARG A 21 12.15 -10.45 -0.93
C ARG A 21 11.05 -10.96 -0.01
N PRO A 22 10.33 -10.08 0.69
CA PRO A 22 9.14 -10.48 1.44
C PRO A 22 8.12 -11.18 0.54
N ILE A 23 7.55 -12.28 1.03
CA ILE A 23 6.44 -12.95 0.37
C ILE A 23 5.23 -12.02 0.41
N ILE A 24 4.67 -11.72 -0.76
CA ILE A 24 3.41 -11.01 -0.88
C ILE A 24 2.32 -12.09 -0.92
N PRO A 25 1.40 -12.13 0.05
CA PRO A 25 0.32 -13.11 0.02
C PRO A 25 -0.63 -12.79 -1.14
N ASP A 26 -1.17 -13.83 -1.78
CA ASP A 26 -2.26 -13.69 -2.75
C ASP A 26 -3.58 -13.42 -2.01
N LEU A 27 -3.67 -12.23 -1.43
CA LEU A 27 -4.80 -11.73 -0.67
C LEU A 27 -5.36 -10.51 -1.40
N ARG A 28 -6.68 -10.49 -1.60
CA ARG A 28 -7.36 -9.30 -2.13
C ARG A 28 -8.16 -8.68 -1.00
N PHE A 29 -7.75 -7.50 -0.55
CA PHE A 29 -8.48 -6.81 0.51
C PHE A 29 -9.91 -6.50 0.07
N CYS A 30 -10.84 -6.78 0.97
CA CYS A 30 -12.23 -6.90 0.64
C CYS A 30 -13.08 -6.35 1.79
N LEU A 31 -13.46 -5.07 1.71
CA LEU A 31 -14.15 -4.39 2.83
C LEU A 31 -15.42 -5.12 3.27
N TRP A 32 -16.15 -5.74 2.34
CA TRP A 32 -17.41 -6.44 2.65
C TRP A 32 -17.22 -7.76 3.39
N GLU A 33 -15.99 -8.30 3.44
CA GLU A 33 -15.66 -9.49 4.23
C GLU A 33 -15.31 -9.16 5.69
N HIS A 34 -15.18 -7.87 6.04
CA HIS A 34 -14.94 -7.43 7.41
C HIS A 34 -16.23 -7.12 8.16
N SER A 35 -16.25 -7.43 9.46
CA SER A 35 -17.31 -6.97 10.35
C SER A 35 -17.19 -5.45 10.58
N ASN A 36 -18.27 -4.82 11.03
CA ASN A 36 -18.23 -3.40 11.43
C ASN A 36 -17.22 -3.16 12.56
N ALA A 37 -17.20 -4.04 13.57
CA ALA A 37 -16.27 -3.92 14.70
C ALA A 37 -14.81 -4.03 14.26
N ASP A 38 -14.49 -4.98 13.38
CA ASP A 38 -13.12 -5.11 12.85
C ASP A 38 -12.73 -3.89 12.02
N SER A 39 -13.64 -3.39 11.18
CA SER A 39 -13.41 -2.21 10.35
C SER A 39 -13.11 -0.97 11.20
N GLU A 40 -13.86 -0.74 12.28
CA GLU A 40 -13.60 0.36 13.21
C GLU A 40 -12.23 0.26 13.88
N LEU A 41 -11.81 -0.94 14.27
CA LEU A 41 -10.46 -1.17 14.82
C LEU A 41 -9.36 -1.00 13.75
N LEU A 42 -9.65 -1.39 12.50
CA LEU A 42 -8.71 -1.30 11.38
C LEU A 42 -8.48 0.16 10.95
N VAL A 43 -9.57 0.87 10.65
CA VAL A 43 -9.57 2.16 9.92
C VAL A 43 -10.38 3.28 10.58
N ARG A 44 -10.93 3.06 11.79
CA ARG A 44 -11.75 4.03 12.55
C ARG A 44 -13.14 4.32 11.99
N PHE A 45 -13.57 3.57 10.98
CA PHE A 45 -14.91 3.65 10.40
C PHE A 45 -15.47 2.24 10.23
N ASP A 46 -16.77 2.10 10.40
CA ASP A 46 -17.50 0.90 10.00
C ASP A 46 -17.56 0.77 8.47
N VAL A 47 -18.10 -0.35 7.97
CA VAL A 47 -18.19 -0.61 6.53
C VAL A 47 -19.01 0.48 5.84
N SER A 48 -20.13 0.89 6.43
CA SER A 48 -21.01 1.93 5.87
C SER A 48 -20.32 3.28 5.80
N GLY A 49 -19.56 3.65 6.84
CA GLY A 49 -18.80 4.88 6.92
C GLY A 49 -17.72 4.97 5.85
N VAL A 50 -16.95 3.90 5.61
CA VAL A 50 -15.96 3.87 4.52
C VAL A 50 -16.63 4.05 3.15
N LEU A 51 -17.76 3.36 2.90
CA LEU A 51 -18.49 3.51 1.64
C LEU A 51 -19.10 4.91 1.48
N ALA A 52 -19.56 5.53 2.58
CA ALA A 52 -20.03 6.91 2.57
C ALA A 52 -18.89 7.88 2.21
N LEU A 53 -17.69 7.67 2.76
CA LEU A 53 -16.51 8.47 2.40
C LEU A 53 -16.12 8.29 0.92
N CYS A 54 -16.13 7.07 0.38
CA CYS A 54 -15.87 6.85 -1.05
C CYS A 54 -16.82 7.67 -1.93
N ARG A 55 -18.12 7.69 -1.58
CA ARG A 55 -19.13 8.49 -2.29
C ARG A 55 -18.91 9.99 -2.09
N HIS A 56 -18.58 10.41 -0.87
CA HIS A 56 -18.35 11.82 -0.53
C HIS A 56 -17.18 12.41 -1.33
N PHE A 57 -16.08 11.67 -1.46
CA PHE A 57 -14.94 12.08 -2.28
C PHE A 57 -15.15 11.86 -3.80
N GLY A 58 -16.27 11.26 -4.22
CA GLY A 58 -16.54 10.97 -5.63
C GLY A 58 -15.53 10.00 -6.26
N LEU A 59 -15.03 9.03 -5.49
CA LEU A 59 -13.99 8.11 -5.97
C LEU A 59 -14.53 7.20 -7.09
N PRO A 60 -13.77 6.99 -8.19
CA PRO A 60 -14.11 5.97 -9.18
C PRO A 60 -14.02 4.58 -8.55
N GLU A 61 -14.83 3.62 -9.03
CA GLU A 61 -14.87 2.24 -8.51
C GLU A 61 -13.49 1.59 -8.45
N ILE A 62 -12.66 1.83 -9.46
CA ILE A 62 -11.27 1.38 -9.52
C ILE A 62 -10.35 2.60 -9.52
N MET A 63 -9.52 2.70 -8.50
CA MET A 63 -8.42 3.65 -8.44
C MET A 63 -7.25 3.12 -9.27
N MET A 64 -6.63 4.00 -10.07
CA MET A 64 -5.47 3.66 -10.88
C MET A 64 -4.37 4.70 -10.69
N THR A 65 -3.19 4.25 -10.25
CA THR A 65 -2.01 5.11 -10.14
C THR A 65 -1.33 5.32 -11.50
N ASP A 66 -0.43 6.30 -11.60
CA ASP A 66 0.39 6.54 -12.80
C ASP A 66 1.23 5.31 -13.19
N GLN A 67 1.60 4.49 -12.19
CA GLN A 67 2.34 3.24 -12.37
C GLN A 67 1.43 2.04 -12.64
N ARG A 68 0.16 2.31 -12.96
CA ARG A 68 -0.89 1.33 -13.32
C ARG A 68 -1.23 0.34 -12.21
N ASP A 69 -0.95 0.67 -10.96
CA ASP A 69 -1.47 -0.10 -9.84
C ASP A 69 -2.96 0.14 -9.71
N LYS A 70 -3.74 -0.94 -9.64
CA LYS A 70 -5.19 -0.90 -9.53
C LYS A 70 -5.65 -1.42 -8.19
N ALA A 71 -6.57 -0.70 -7.56
CA ALA A 71 -7.26 -1.11 -6.34
C ALA A 71 -8.71 -0.67 -6.40
N HIS A 72 -9.60 -1.42 -5.73
CA HIS A 72 -10.97 -0.96 -5.57
C HIS A 72 -10.99 0.31 -4.69
N CYS A 73 -11.96 1.19 -4.87
CA CYS A 73 -12.01 2.49 -4.17
C CYS A 73 -11.98 2.34 -2.66
N SER A 74 -12.73 1.38 -2.11
CA SER A 74 -12.76 1.09 -0.67
C SER A 74 -11.42 0.58 -0.17
N GLU A 75 -10.73 -0.28 -0.92
CA GLU A 75 -9.40 -0.77 -0.57
C GLU A 75 -8.39 0.37 -0.54
N ALA A 76 -8.37 1.21 -1.57
CA ALA A 76 -7.46 2.35 -1.66
C ALA A 76 -7.71 3.35 -0.53
N LEU A 77 -8.98 3.63 -0.22
CA LEU A 77 -9.35 4.48 0.90
C LEU A 77 -8.96 3.85 2.25
N CYS A 78 -9.18 2.54 2.45
CA CYS A 78 -8.71 1.83 3.64
C CYS A 78 -7.19 1.90 3.79
N ILE A 79 -6.41 1.80 2.70
CA ILE A 79 -4.94 1.98 2.75
C ILE A 79 -4.57 3.37 3.31
N LEU A 80 -5.27 4.42 2.86
CA LEU A 80 -5.08 5.78 3.35
C LEU A 80 -5.45 5.90 4.83
N LEU A 81 -6.67 5.54 5.19
CA LEU A 81 -7.20 5.63 6.57
C LEU A 81 -6.37 4.79 7.55
N TYR A 82 -5.93 3.60 7.14
CA TYR A 82 -5.14 2.69 7.96
C TYR A 82 -3.79 3.30 8.36
N ARG A 83 -3.17 4.09 7.48
CA ARG A 83 -1.93 4.83 7.74
C ARG A 83 -2.14 6.14 8.50
N LEU A 84 -3.27 6.82 8.30
CA LEU A 84 -3.61 8.04 9.03
C LEU A 84 -4.03 7.75 10.48
N SER A 85 -4.63 6.59 10.73
CA SER A 85 -5.07 6.17 12.07
C SER A 85 -3.90 6.01 13.06
N TYR A 86 -2.73 5.59 12.55
CA TYR A 86 -1.47 5.51 13.28
C TYR A 86 -0.33 5.25 12.28
N SER A 87 0.88 5.75 12.53
CA SER A 87 2.02 5.51 11.63
C SER A 87 2.45 4.04 11.64
N LYS A 88 1.97 3.27 10.67
CA LYS A 88 2.33 1.85 10.47
C LYS A 88 3.39 1.70 9.39
N ARG A 89 4.27 0.71 9.53
CA ARG A 89 5.26 0.39 8.50
C ARG A 89 4.54 -0.21 7.29
N LEU A 90 5.01 0.12 6.09
CA LEU A 90 4.46 -0.46 4.85
C LEU A 90 4.57 -1.99 4.84
N TYR A 91 5.59 -2.55 5.50
CA TYR A 91 5.76 -3.98 5.64
C TYR A 91 4.61 -4.65 6.39
N ASP A 92 4.14 -4.05 7.49
CA ASP A 92 3.05 -4.61 8.30
C ASP A 92 1.72 -4.62 7.53
N MET A 93 1.58 -3.69 6.58
CA MET A 93 0.40 -3.56 5.74
C MET A 93 0.31 -4.64 4.64
N ILE A 94 1.40 -5.33 4.31
CA ILE A 94 1.40 -6.43 3.32
C ILE A 94 0.40 -7.51 3.73
N LYS A 95 0.37 -7.88 5.02
CA LYS A 95 -0.50 -8.94 5.55
C LYS A 95 -1.99 -8.56 5.54
N VAL A 96 -2.29 -7.27 5.54
CA VAL A 96 -3.67 -6.75 5.55
C VAL A 96 -4.18 -6.57 4.12
N PHE A 97 -3.34 -6.00 3.24
CA PHE A 97 -3.78 -5.61 1.90
C PHE A 97 -3.35 -6.55 0.78
N GLY A 98 -2.45 -7.51 1.05
CA GLY A 98 -1.94 -8.44 0.03
C GLY A 98 -1.15 -7.76 -1.10
N ARG A 99 -0.59 -6.59 -0.82
CA ARG A 99 0.10 -5.75 -1.81
C ARG A 99 1.53 -5.49 -1.39
N SER A 100 2.41 -5.30 -2.38
CA SER A 100 3.79 -4.93 -2.11
C SER A 100 3.87 -3.55 -1.45
N THR A 101 4.95 -3.30 -0.69
CA THR A 101 5.19 -2.00 -0.06
C THR A 101 5.21 -0.86 -1.09
N GLY A 102 5.74 -1.11 -2.29
CA GLY A 102 5.75 -0.15 -3.39
C GLY A 102 4.34 0.21 -3.85
N GLN A 103 3.47 -0.79 -4.04
CA GLN A 103 2.08 -0.56 -4.44
C GLN A 103 1.30 0.20 -3.37
N ILE A 104 1.45 -0.18 -2.10
CA ILE A 104 0.80 0.49 -0.97
C ILE A 104 1.26 1.95 -0.89
N SER A 105 2.55 2.22 -1.05
CA SER A 105 3.10 3.58 -1.03
C SER A 105 2.49 4.46 -2.12
N ARG A 106 2.38 3.93 -3.33
CA ARG A 106 1.83 4.66 -4.49
C ARG A 106 0.33 4.89 -4.39
N LEU A 107 -0.41 3.88 -3.94
CA LEU A 107 -1.85 4.01 -3.66
C LEU A 107 -2.08 5.04 -2.56
N PHE A 108 -1.32 5.00 -1.47
CA PHE A 108 -1.39 6.01 -0.40
C PHE A 108 -1.16 7.43 -0.92
N ARG A 109 -0.07 7.65 -1.68
CA ARG A 109 0.24 8.96 -2.28
C ARG A 109 -0.84 9.43 -3.24
N HIS A 110 -1.30 8.54 -4.13
CA HIS A 110 -2.33 8.84 -5.10
C HIS A 110 -3.65 9.22 -4.41
N MET A 111 -4.04 8.45 -3.40
CA MET A 111 -5.23 8.72 -2.60
C MET A 111 -5.15 10.07 -1.89
N GLY A 112 -4.04 10.40 -1.23
CA GLY A 112 -3.86 11.72 -0.60
C GLY A 112 -4.05 12.88 -1.58
N THR A 113 -3.52 12.73 -2.80
CA THR A 113 -3.71 13.72 -3.87
C THR A 113 -5.18 13.85 -4.28
N VAL A 114 -5.90 12.73 -4.40
CA VAL A 114 -7.32 12.68 -4.80
C VAL A 114 -8.23 13.28 -3.73
N VAL A 115 -7.97 13.03 -2.45
CA VAL A 115 -8.80 13.52 -1.34
C VAL A 115 -8.36 14.90 -0.82
N HIS A 116 -7.43 15.57 -1.51
CA HIS A 116 -6.87 16.86 -1.13
C HIS A 116 -6.30 16.91 0.31
N LEU A 117 -5.59 15.85 0.71
CA LEU A 117 -4.84 15.77 1.96
C LEU A 117 -3.34 15.98 1.76
#